data_AF-A0ABD6WJL4-F1
#
_entry.id   AF-A0ABD6WJL4-F1
#
_cell.length_a   1.000
_cell.length_b   1.000
_cell.length_c   1.000
_cell.angle_alpha   90.00
_cell.angle_beta   90.00
_cell.angle_gamma   90.00
#
_symmetry.space_group_name_H-M   'P 1'
#
loop_
_entity.id
_entity.type
_entity.pdbx_description
1 polymer ?
#
loop_
_entity_poly.entity_id
_entity_poly.type
_entity_poly.pdbx_seq_one_letter_code
_entity_poly.pdbx_strand_id
1 'polypeptide(L)'
;MQLGPAPDPSAKIATAFVCVDRGRFDLEVDGEAKPGINCDGDTRSTTNGGAFLPVFGDGEHTITVVADGRTRYTFWASWIKPAEDPEPSAALTEALADGVVTESEYRDGFARYRACMEDAGLKLFRVDESGPIISYSNLTDNIDSGDEKRCYDGEFGQLDAEWQVGING
;
A
#
# COMPACT_ATOMS: atom_id res chain seq x y z
N MET A 1 5.77 9.70 -22.26
CA MET A 1 5.25 10.99 -21.75
C MET A 1 6.33 11.64 -20.91
N GLN A 2 6.25 12.95 -20.63
CA GLN A 2 7.24 13.62 -19.78
C GLN A 2 6.48 14.44 -18.72
N LEU A 3 6.74 14.18 -17.44
CA LEU A 3 6.04 14.86 -16.33
C LEU A 3 6.66 16.22 -15.98
N GLY A 4 7.83 16.54 -16.52
CA GLY A 4 8.61 17.72 -16.12
C GLY A 4 9.21 17.56 -14.72
N PRO A 5 9.81 18.63 -14.16
CA PRO A 5 10.37 18.58 -12.81
C PRO A 5 9.30 18.38 -11.74
N ALA A 6 9.69 17.77 -10.61
CA ALA A 6 8.82 17.66 -9.45
C ALA A 6 8.40 19.06 -8.94
N PRO A 7 7.13 19.24 -8.54
CA PRO A 7 6.64 20.52 -8.04
C PRO A 7 7.22 20.91 -6.67
N ASP A 8 7.61 19.93 -5.85
CA ASP A 8 8.28 20.11 -4.56
C ASP A 8 9.06 18.84 -4.15
N PRO A 9 9.98 18.89 -3.16
CA PRO A 9 10.83 17.76 -2.78
C PRO A 9 10.09 16.53 -2.20
N SER A 10 8.86 16.69 -1.72
CA SER A 10 8.04 15.60 -1.17
C SER A 10 7.18 14.92 -2.23
N ALA A 11 7.10 15.48 -3.45
CA ALA A 11 6.27 14.94 -4.50
C ALA A 11 6.71 13.53 -4.92
N LYS A 12 5.73 12.67 -5.21
CA LYS A 12 5.88 11.31 -5.72
C LYS A 12 5.18 11.20 -7.07
N ILE A 13 5.38 10.09 -7.78
CA ILE A 13 4.68 9.80 -9.04
C ILE A 13 3.56 8.79 -8.75
N ALA A 14 2.32 9.14 -9.08
CA ALA A 14 1.22 8.20 -9.14
C ALA A 14 1.05 7.72 -10.59
N THR A 15 0.69 6.45 -10.78
CA THR A 15 0.45 5.91 -12.12
C THR A 15 -0.85 5.13 -12.20
N ALA A 16 -1.39 5.03 -13.41
CA ALA A 16 -2.53 4.17 -13.68
C ALA A 16 -2.30 3.44 -14.99
N PHE A 17 -2.62 2.14 -14.99
CA PHE A 17 -2.45 1.26 -16.12
C PHE A 17 -3.76 0.57 -16.47
N VAL A 18 -4.15 0.62 -17.75
CA VAL A 18 -5.33 -0.06 -18.27
C VAL A 18 -4.97 -0.87 -19.50
N CYS A 19 -5.30 -2.16 -19.48
CA CYS A 19 -5.15 -3.03 -20.63
C CYS A 19 -6.25 -2.75 -21.66
N VAL A 20 -5.87 -2.51 -22.91
CA VAL A 20 -6.82 -2.46 -24.03
C VAL A 20 -6.87 -3.82 -24.72
N ASP A 21 -5.71 -4.47 -24.88
CA ASP A 21 -5.60 -5.82 -25.40
C ASP A 21 -5.15 -6.80 -24.29
N ARG A 22 -5.41 -8.10 -24.50
CA ARG A 22 -4.95 -9.17 -23.60
C ARG A 22 -3.45 -9.38 -23.74
N GLY A 23 -2.78 -9.74 -22.65
CA GLY A 23 -1.35 -10.03 -22.64
C GLY A 23 -0.70 -9.74 -21.29
N ARG A 24 0.62 -9.97 -21.26
CA ARG A 24 1.48 -9.62 -20.14
C ARG A 24 2.16 -8.28 -20.42
N PHE A 25 2.16 -7.42 -19.41
CA PHE A 25 2.84 -6.14 -19.42
C PHE A 25 3.78 -6.08 -18.23
N ASP A 26 5.08 -6.09 -18.49
CA ASP A 26 6.08 -5.88 -17.46
C ASP A 26 6.35 -4.38 -17.34
N LEU A 27 6.70 -3.97 -16.13
CA LEU A 27 6.96 -2.59 -15.81
C LEU A 27 8.37 -2.49 -15.24
N GLU A 28 9.12 -1.50 -15.70
CA GLU A 28 10.45 -1.20 -15.19
C GLU A 28 10.49 0.24 -14.67
N VAL A 29 11.11 0.44 -13.52
CA VAL A 29 11.45 1.76 -12.98
C VAL A 29 12.96 1.84 -12.93
N ASP A 30 13.55 2.76 -13.67
CA ASP A 30 15.01 2.93 -13.80
C ASP A 30 15.74 1.64 -14.21
N GLY A 31 15.07 0.82 -15.03
CA GLY A 31 15.55 -0.49 -15.48
C GLY A 31 15.39 -1.62 -14.46
N GLU A 32 14.86 -1.34 -13.27
CA GLU A 32 14.51 -2.37 -12.28
C GLU A 32 13.10 -2.91 -12.55
N ALA A 33 13.01 -4.22 -12.78
CA ALA A 33 11.73 -4.90 -13.01
C ALA A 33 10.84 -4.83 -11.76
N LYS A 34 9.59 -4.44 -11.97
CA LYS A 34 8.51 -4.45 -10.98
C LYS A 34 7.51 -5.58 -11.31
N PRO A 35 6.63 -5.98 -10.36
CA PRO A 35 5.63 -6.99 -10.63
C PRO A 35 4.80 -6.66 -11.88
N GLY A 36 4.80 -7.57 -12.85
CA GLY A 36 4.09 -7.40 -14.12
C GLY A 36 2.56 -7.54 -13.99
N ILE A 37 1.86 -6.93 -14.93
CA ILE A 37 0.40 -6.93 -15.03
C ILE A 37 -0.01 -8.00 -16.05
N ASN A 38 -0.77 -9.00 -15.62
CA ASN A 38 -1.34 -10.03 -16.50
C ASN A 38 -2.80 -9.70 -16.83
N CYS A 39 -3.14 -9.67 -18.12
CA CYS A 39 -4.45 -9.30 -18.63
C CYS A 39 -5.11 -10.45 -19.40
N ASP A 40 -5.41 -11.53 -18.67
CA ASP A 40 -5.86 -12.81 -19.26
C ASP A 40 -7.35 -13.14 -19.00
N GLY A 41 -8.07 -12.31 -18.22
CA GLY A 41 -9.49 -12.50 -17.85
C GLY A 41 -10.46 -11.46 -18.44
N ASP A 42 -11.74 -11.50 -18.04
CA ASP A 42 -12.74 -10.43 -18.31
C ASP A 42 -12.46 -9.14 -17.53
N THR A 43 -11.58 -9.23 -16.53
CA THR A 43 -10.94 -8.11 -15.88
C THR A 43 -10.03 -7.40 -16.89
N ARG A 44 -10.53 -6.30 -17.48
CA ARG A 44 -9.70 -5.34 -18.25
C ARG A 44 -8.75 -4.54 -17.33
N SER A 45 -8.10 -5.22 -16.38
CA SER A 45 -7.44 -4.69 -15.19
C SER A 45 -8.40 -4.02 -14.19
N THR A 46 -8.73 -4.73 -13.12
CA THR A 46 -9.20 -4.13 -11.87
C THR A 46 -8.00 -3.63 -11.08
N THR A 47 -7.42 -2.53 -11.53
CA THR A 47 -7.00 -1.47 -10.60
C THR A 47 -7.88 -0.28 -10.90
N ASN A 48 -9.10 -0.33 -10.38
CA ASN A 48 -10.06 0.79 -10.33
C ASN A 48 -9.56 1.97 -9.46
N GLY A 49 -8.23 2.15 -9.36
CA GLY A 49 -7.54 3.19 -8.59
C GLY A 49 -6.10 3.47 -9.06
N GLY A 50 -5.65 2.87 -10.16
CA GLY A 50 -4.23 2.94 -10.56
C GLY A 50 -3.32 2.11 -9.65
N ALA A 51 -2.04 2.05 -10.00
CA ALA A 51 -0.99 1.51 -9.14
C ALA A 51 -0.10 2.68 -8.73
N PHE A 52 0.03 2.96 -7.44
CA PHE A 52 1.09 3.85 -6.97
C PHE A 52 2.40 3.12 -7.19
N LEU A 53 3.09 3.45 -8.28
CA LEU A 53 4.46 3.00 -8.49
C LEU A 53 5.33 3.96 -7.72
N PRO A 54 5.93 3.54 -6.60
CA PRO A 54 6.83 4.43 -5.94
C PRO A 54 8.04 4.62 -6.85
N VAL A 55 8.25 5.86 -7.28
CA VAL A 55 9.51 6.32 -7.85
C VAL A 55 10.27 6.99 -6.71
N PHE A 56 11.34 6.34 -6.27
CA PHE A 56 12.16 6.79 -5.14
C PHE A 56 13.49 7.31 -5.66
N GLY A 57 13.95 8.42 -5.08
CA GLY A 57 15.23 9.04 -5.43
C GLY A 57 15.06 10.43 -6.04
N ASP A 58 16.18 11.13 -6.13
CA ASP A 58 16.29 12.43 -6.81
C ASP A 58 16.80 12.22 -8.23
N GLY A 59 16.38 13.08 -9.16
CA GLY A 59 16.92 13.14 -10.52
C GLY A 59 15.94 12.73 -11.61
N GLU A 60 16.47 12.41 -12.78
CA GLU A 60 15.67 11.92 -13.91
C GLU A 60 15.37 10.43 -13.71
N HIS A 61 14.09 10.08 -13.77
CA HIS A 61 13.62 8.71 -13.65
C HIS A 61 12.90 8.28 -14.93
N THR A 62 13.00 7.00 -15.27
CA THR A 62 12.33 6.42 -16.44
C THR A 62 11.40 5.30 -16.02
N ILE A 63 10.14 5.38 -16.46
CA ILE A 63 9.18 4.30 -16.35
C ILE A 63 8.99 3.68 -17.73
N THR A 64 9.29 2.39 -17.86
CA THR A 64 9.17 1.63 -19.11
C THR A 64 8.07 0.60 -18.97
N VAL A 65 7.16 0.55 -19.95
CA VAL A 65 6.22 -0.57 -20.12
C VAL A 65 6.79 -1.50 -21.18
N VAL A 66 7.06 -2.74 -20.80
CA VAL A 66 7.54 -3.80 -21.68
C VAL A 66 6.36 -4.69 -22.03
N ALA A 67 6.09 -4.87 -23.31
CA ALA A 67 4.95 -5.65 -23.78
C ALA A 67 5.27 -6.39 -25.08
N ASP A 68 4.61 -7.52 -25.30
CA ASP A 68 4.73 -8.29 -26.53
C ASP A 68 4.14 -7.51 -27.73
N GLY A 69 4.79 -7.63 -28.89
CA GLY A 69 4.53 -6.75 -30.03
C GLY A 69 3.07 -6.67 -30.48
N ARG A 70 2.53 -5.43 -30.45
CA ARG A 70 1.19 -4.94 -30.88
C ARG A 70 0.08 -4.91 -29.82
N THR A 71 0.34 -5.23 -28.56
CA THR A 71 -0.67 -5.04 -27.50
C THR A 71 -0.88 -3.55 -27.18
N ARG A 72 -2.13 -3.10 -27.16
CA ARG A 72 -2.50 -1.73 -26.76
C ARG A 72 -2.76 -1.65 -25.26
N TYR A 73 -2.40 -0.51 -24.68
CA TYR A 73 -2.62 -0.16 -23.29
C TYR A 73 -2.77 1.36 -23.14
N THR A 74 -3.34 1.79 -22.01
CA THR A 74 -3.32 3.18 -21.56
C THR A 74 -2.42 3.26 -20.34
N PHE A 75 -1.50 4.23 -20.35
CA PHE A 75 -0.67 4.57 -19.22
C PHE A 75 -0.86 6.05 -18.88
N TRP A 76 -1.16 6.33 -17.63
CA TRP A 76 -1.23 7.67 -17.07
C TRP A 76 -0.24 7.79 -15.92
N ALA A 77 0.40 8.95 -15.82
CA ALA A 77 1.23 9.30 -14.68
C ALA A 77 1.07 10.78 -14.36
N SER A 78 1.19 11.12 -13.07
CA SER A 78 1.18 12.50 -12.57
C SER A 78 2.02 12.61 -11.32
N TRP A 79 2.54 13.81 -11.08
CA TRP A 79 3.01 14.21 -9.76
C TRP A 79 1.85 14.19 -8.78
N ILE A 80 2.13 13.70 -7.57
CA ILE A 80 1.27 13.77 -6.40
C ILE A 80 2.08 14.26 -5.22
N LYS A 81 1.42 14.91 -4.26
CA LYS A 81 1.97 15.06 -2.92
C LYS A 81 1.25 14.02 -2.05
N PRO A 82 1.92 12.93 -1.62
CA PRO A 82 1.27 11.97 -0.75
C PRO A 82 0.85 12.67 0.55
N ALA A 83 -0.20 12.18 1.17
CA ALA A 83 -0.45 12.52 2.57
C ALA A 83 0.79 12.12 3.38
N GLU A 84 1.18 12.95 4.35
CA GLU A 84 2.22 12.57 5.30
C GLU A 84 1.76 11.29 6.01
N ASP A 85 2.66 10.32 6.14
CA ASP A 85 2.36 9.13 6.94
C ASP A 85 2.01 9.58 8.36
N PRO A 86 1.01 8.95 8.99
CA PRO A 86 0.64 9.27 10.37
C PRO A 86 1.86 9.10 11.28
N GLU A 87 2.01 10.01 12.24
CA GLU A 87 2.95 9.78 13.33
C GLU A 87 2.50 8.54 14.11
N PRO A 88 3.40 7.59 14.41
CA PRO A 88 3.12 6.48 15.30
C PRO A 88 2.55 6.97 16.62
N SER A 89 1.58 6.26 17.18
CA SER A 89 1.09 6.59 18.51
C SER A 89 2.19 6.42 19.56
N ALA A 90 2.10 7.17 20.66
CA ALA A 90 3.05 7.03 21.75
C ALA A 90 3.08 5.59 22.30
N ALA A 91 1.91 4.93 22.34
CA ALA A 91 1.79 3.54 22.75
C ALA A 91 2.45 2.57 21.76
N LEU A 92 2.32 2.80 20.45
CA LEU A 92 3.05 2.03 19.44
C LEU A 92 4.57 2.21 19.61
N THR A 93 5.02 3.44 19.80
CA THR A 93 6.44 3.75 19.98
C THR A 93 7.03 3.10 21.23
N GLU A 94 6.28 3.10 22.33
CA GLU A 94 6.68 2.47 23.60
C GLU A 94 6.77 0.94 23.46
N ALA A 95 5.77 0.31 22.84
CA ALA A 95 5.73 -1.13 22.63
C ALA A 95 6.84 -1.66 21.71
N LEU A 96 7.47 -0.80 20.91
CA LEU A 96 8.58 -1.15 20.04
C LEU A 96 9.95 -0.81 20.65
N ALA A 97 9.99 -0.14 21.81
CA ALA A 97 11.21 0.46 22.35
C ALA A 97 12.26 -0.56 22.78
N ASP A 98 11.85 -1.75 23.22
CA ASP A 98 12.75 -2.83 23.63
C ASP A 98 13.07 -3.83 22.52
N GLY A 99 12.47 -3.64 21.34
CA GLY A 99 12.65 -4.48 20.16
C GLY A 99 11.99 -5.86 20.25
N VAL A 100 11.12 -6.10 21.23
CA VAL A 100 10.41 -7.38 21.40
C VAL A 100 8.92 -7.13 21.53
N VAL A 101 8.16 -7.51 20.50
CA VAL A 101 6.70 -7.44 20.57
C VAL A 101 6.14 -8.63 21.35
N THR A 102 5.42 -8.34 22.43
CA THR A 102 4.67 -9.33 23.21
C THR A 102 3.25 -9.52 22.65
N GLU A 103 2.61 -10.64 23.01
CA GLU A 103 1.21 -10.90 22.60
C GLU A 103 0.26 -9.81 23.12
N SER A 104 0.52 -9.26 24.32
CA SER A 104 -0.29 -8.18 24.88
C SER A 104 -0.18 -6.93 24.00
N GLU A 105 1.04 -6.52 23.65
CA GLU A 105 1.27 -5.33 22.81
C GLU A 105 0.66 -5.50 21.42
N TYR A 106 0.78 -6.69 20.83
CA TYR A 106 0.14 -7.03 19.57
C TYR A 106 -1.38 -6.84 19.64
N ARG A 107 -2.05 -7.41 20.65
CA ARG A 107 -3.50 -7.31 20.83
C ARG A 107 -3.95 -5.89 21.19
N ASP A 108 -3.19 -5.20 22.03
CA ASP A 108 -3.46 -3.81 22.41
C ASP A 108 -3.31 -2.87 21.20
N GLY A 109 -2.33 -3.11 20.34
CA GLY A 109 -2.16 -2.41 19.06
C GLY A 109 -3.36 -2.62 18.14
N PHE A 110 -3.81 -3.86 17.98
CA PHE A 110 -5.01 -4.15 17.18
C PHE A 110 -6.27 -3.45 17.74
N ALA A 111 -6.42 -3.42 19.07
CA ALA A 111 -7.53 -2.74 19.72
C ALA A 111 -7.52 -1.23 19.44
N ARG A 112 -6.34 -0.58 19.46
CA ARG A 112 -6.19 0.85 19.09
C ARG A 112 -6.48 1.10 17.61
N TYR A 113 -5.99 0.25 16.72
CA TYR A 113 -6.32 0.30 15.30
C TYR A 113 -7.84 0.22 15.08
N ARG A 114 -8.52 -0.75 15.70
CA ARG A 114 -9.98 -0.89 15.61
C ARG A 114 -10.70 0.35 16.14
N ALA A 115 -10.26 0.92 17.26
CA ALA A 115 -10.84 2.14 17.82
C ALA A 115 -10.66 3.35 16.89
N CYS A 116 -9.47 3.53 16.31
CA CYS A 116 -9.20 4.58 15.33
C CYS A 116 -10.12 4.46 14.10
N MET A 117 -10.35 3.25 13.61
CA MET A 117 -11.28 2.98 12.51
C MET A 117 -12.72 3.31 12.89
N GLU A 118 -13.16 2.93 14.09
CA GLU A 118 -14.50 3.22 14.59
C GLU A 118 -14.75 4.73 14.77
N ASP A 119 -13.74 5.48 15.25
CA ASP A 119 -13.78 6.94 15.36
C ASP A 119 -13.87 7.62 13.98
N ALA A 120 -13.30 7.02 12.94
CA ALA A 120 -13.46 7.43 11.55
C ALA A 120 -14.80 7.00 10.92
N GLY A 121 -15.66 6.31 11.67
CA GLY A 121 -16.95 5.78 11.20
C GLY A 121 -16.84 4.51 10.35
N LEU A 122 -15.66 3.88 10.34
CA LEU A 122 -15.35 2.67 9.58
C LEU A 122 -15.42 1.43 10.49
N LYS A 123 -15.57 0.25 9.90
CA LYS A 123 -15.62 -1.03 10.64
C LYS A 123 -14.75 -2.09 9.99
N LEU A 124 -14.11 -2.90 10.83
CA LEU A 124 -13.47 -4.14 10.44
C LEU A 124 -14.50 -5.27 10.35
N PHE A 125 -14.29 -6.21 9.44
CA PHE A 125 -15.18 -7.36 9.22
C PHE A 125 -14.46 -8.67 9.53
N ARG A 126 -15.25 -9.69 9.94
CA ARG A 126 -14.77 -11.05 10.21
C ARG A 126 -13.56 -11.09 11.15
N VAL A 127 -13.58 -10.24 12.18
CA VAL A 127 -12.53 -10.19 13.18
C VAL A 127 -12.52 -11.49 13.97
N ASP A 128 -11.39 -12.19 13.94
CA ASP A 128 -11.10 -13.38 14.73
C ASP A 128 -9.76 -13.18 15.44
N GLU A 129 -9.84 -13.02 16.76
CA GLU A 129 -8.69 -12.81 17.65
C GLU A 129 -8.26 -14.11 18.37
N SER A 130 -8.89 -15.25 18.06
CA SER A 130 -8.66 -16.51 18.80
C SER A 130 -7.33 -17.20 18.46
N GLY A 131 -6.77 -16.89 17.29
CA GLY A 131 -5.48 -17.41 16.84
C GLY A 131 -4.29 -16.60 17.35
N PRO A 132 -3.06 -17.09 17.07
CA PRO A 132 -1.83 -16.32 17.29
C PRO A 132 -1.71 -15.14 16.32
N ILE A 133 -2.41 -15.19 15.18
CA ILE A 133 -2.51 -14.10 14.21
C ILE A 133 -3.97 -13.65 14.18
N ILE A 134 -4.19 -12.34 14.35
CA ILE A 134 -5.53 -11.77 14.28
C ILE A 134 -5.96 -11.73 12.82
N SER A 135 -7.06 -12.39 12.50
CA SER A 135 -7.63 -12.40 11.16
C SER A 135 -8.76 -11.38 11.06
N TYR A 136 -8.74 -10.53 10.04
CA TYR A 136 -9.79 -9.54 9.80
C TYR A 136 -9.85 -9.17 8.31
N SER A 137 -10.84 -8.38 7.93
CA SER A 137 -11.00 -7.87 6.56
C SER A 137 -11.39 -6.39 6.60
N ASN A 138 -10.79 -5.62 5.69
CA ASN A 138 -11.20 -4.26 5.38
C ASN A 138 -12.27 -4.26 4.28
N LEU A 139 -13.25 -3.36 4.38
CA LEU A 139 -14.14 -3.07 3.26
C LEU A 139 -13.43 -2.15 2.25
N THR A 140 -13.87 -2.17 1.00
CA THR A 140 -13.36 -1.26 -0.05
C THR A 140 -13.44 0.20 0.39
N ASP A 141 -14.57 0.61 0.99
CA ASP A 141 -14.78 1.99 1.47
C ASP A 141 -13.75 2.42 2.52
N ASN A 142 -13.22 1.49 3.32
CA ASN A 142 -12.17 1.78 4.31
C ASN A 142 -10.85 2.16 3.61
N ILE A 143 -10.55 1.49 2.50
CA ILE A 143 -9.31 1.66 1.73
C ILE A 143 -9.40 2.96 0.91
N ASP A 144 -10.55 3.24 0.29
CA ASP A 144 -10.74 4.40 -0.57
C ASP A 144 -10.68 5.73 0.20
N SER A 145 -11.01 5.76 1.51
CA SER A 145 -10.90 6.97 2.32
C SER A 145 -9.46 7.31 2.75
N GLY A 146 -8.57 6.30 2.76
CA GLY A 146 -7.21 6.42 3.30
C GLY A 146 -7.11 6.37 4.83
N ASP A 147 -8.23 6.34 5.57
CA ASP A 147 -8.22 6.23 7.03
C ASP A 147 -7.75 4.86 7.51
N GLU A 148 -7.98 3.82 6.72
CA GLU A 148 -7.48 2.48 7.02
C GLU A 148 -5.96 2.47 7.16
N LYS A 149 -5.24 2.96 6.14
CA LYS A 149 -3.79 3.10 6.18
C LYS A 149 -3.36 4.01 7.32
N ARG A 150 -4.03 5.14 7.53
CA ARG A 150 -3.71 6.09 8.62
C ARG A 150 -3.81 5.43 9.99
N CYS A 151 -4.88 4.69 10.26
CA CYS A 151 -5.09 4.02 11.53
C CYS A 151 -4.17 2.81 11.69
N TYR A 152 -3.95 2.04 10.62
CA TYR A 152 -3.10 0.85 10.68
C TYR A 152 -1.65 1.24 10.94
N ASP A 153 -1.08 2.16 10.16
CA ASP A 153 0.32 2.60 10.31
C ASP A 153 0.56 3.32 11.65
N GLY A 154 -0.43 4.09 12.12
CA GLY A 154 -0.32 4.84 13.37
C GLY A 154 -0.42 3.96 14.63
N GLU A 155 -1.10 2.82 14.59
CA GLU A 155 -1.43 2.07 15.80
C GLU A 155 -0.92 0.62 15.84
N PHE A 156 -0.78 -0.05 14.70
CA PHE A 156 -0.68 -1.51 14.67
C PHE A 156 0.30 -2.10 13.64
N GLY A 157 0.51 -1.47 12.48
CA GLY A 157 1.19 -2.11 11.35
C GLY A 157 2.61 -2.60 11.64
N GLN A 158 3.39 -1.84 12.42
CA GLN A 158 4.73 -2.29 12.83
C GLN A 158 4.68 -3.42 13.86
N LEU A 159 3.73 -3.39 14.80
CA LEU A 159 3.56 -4.49 15.77
C LEU A 159 3.14 -5.78 15.04
N ASP A 160 2.26 -5.68 14.06
CA ASP A 160 1.80 -6.83 13.27
C ASP A 160 2.94 -7.44 12.45
N ALA A 161 3.76 -6.62 11.81
CA ALA A 161 4.94 -7.09 11.08
C ALA A 161 5.94 -7.81 12.00
N GLU A 162 6.35 -7.18 13.11
CA GLU A 162 7.35 -7.75 14.03
C GLU A 162 6.83 -9.01 14.75
N TRP A 163 5.56 -9.01 15.16
CA TRP A 163 4.91 -10.17 15.77
C TRP A 163 4.89 -11.37 14.81
N GLN A 164 4.46 -11.16 13.55
CA GLN A 164 4.39 -12.23 12.55
C GLN A 164 5.77 -12.77 12.18
N VAL A 165 6.83 -11.96 12.21
CA VAL A 165 8.21 -12.43 12.06
C VAL A 165 8.61 -13.29 13.27
N GLY A 166 8.32 -12.84 14.50
CA GLY A 166 8.69 -13.53 15.73
C GLY A 166 8.01 -14.89 15.95
N ILE A 167 6.79 -15.09 15.44
CA ILE A 167 6.06 -16.37 15.57
C ILE A 167 6.32 -17.34 14.41
N ASN A 168 6.84 -16.87 13.28
CA ASN A 168 7.16 -17.70 12.10
C ASN A 168 8.66 -17.97 11.93
N GLY A 169 9.53 -17.36 12.75
CA GLY A 169 10.98 -17.61 12.82
C GLY A 169 11.35 -18.65 13.85
#